data_AF-A0A965KYC3-F1
#
_entry.id   AF-A0A965KYC3-F1
#
_cell.length_a   1.000
_cell.length_b   1.000
_cell.length_c   1.000
_cell.angle_alpha   90.00
_cell.angle_beta   90.00
_cell.angle_gamma   90.00
#
_symmetry.space_group_name_H-M   'P 1'
#
loop_
_entity.id
_entity.type
_entity.pdbx_description
1 polymer ?
#
loop_
_entity_poly.entity_id
_entity_poly.type
_entity_poly.pdbx_seq_one_letter_code
_entity_poly.pdbx_strand_id
1 'polypeptide(L)'
;MRLLYIWSAGLVLIACGQADYSTWNCYADSQSDRKVVMVLQDSTMKIGDQRLTYCGGLGLVTYFDRSCKAEIKDSMAQLIPSQSLLSLDKQQYRCEKL
;
A
#
# COMPACT_ATOMS: atom_id res chain seq x y z
N MET A 1 -8.50 23.69 57.02
CA MET A 1 -9.25 23.59 55.75
C MET A 1 -8.27 23.15 54.67
N ARG A 2 -8.34 21.87 54.29
CA ARG A 2 -7.54 21.23 53.23
C ARG A 2 -8.30 21.42 51.93
N LEU A 3 -7.75 22.18 50.98
CA LEU A 3 -8.20 22.16 49.58
C LEU A 3 -7.00 21.77 48.72
N LEU A 4 -6.99 20.48 48.37
CA LEU A 4 -6.06 19.83 47.47
C LEU A 4 -6.26 20.41 46.06
N TYR A 5 -5.30 21.20 45.58
CA TYR A 5 -5.20 21.56 44.17
C TYR A 5 -4.72 20.33 43.40
N ILE A 6 -5.67 19.60 42.80
CA ILE A 6 -5.39 18.52 41.86
C ILE A 6 -4.86 19.18 40.59
N TRP A 7 -3.53 19.27 40.50
CA TRP A 7 -2.81 19.63 39.29
C TRP A 7 -3.02 18.49 38.29
N SER A 8 -3.99 18.67 37.39
CA SER A 8 -4.27 17.76 36.29
C SER A 8 -3.08 17.74 35.33
N ALA A 9 -2.19 16.76 35.55
CA ALA A 9 -1.17 16.39 34.58
C ALA A 9 -1.87 15.86 33.32
N GLY A 10 -2.01 16.72 32.31
CA GLY A 10 -2.50 16.33 30.99
C GLY A 10 -1.47 15.42 30.32
N LEU A 11 -1.72 14.11 30.36
CA LEU A 11 -1.05 13.14 29.50
C LEU A 11 -1.49 13.40 28.06
N VAL A 12 -0.67 14.14 27.30
CA VAL A 12 -0.79 14.21 25.86
C VAL A 12 -0.28 12.88 25.30
N LEU A 13 -1.21 12.00 24.95
CA LEU A 13 -0.92 10.83 24.13
C LEU A 13 -0.60 11.32 22.72
N ILE A 14 0.68 11.53 22.43
CA ILE A 14 1.15 11.71 21.06
C ILE A 14 0.96 10.33 20.40
N ALA A 15 -0.14 10.15 19.67
CA ALA A 15 -0.33 8.96 18.87
C ALA A 15 0.81 8.93 17.83
N CYS A 16 1.69 7.93 17.93
CA CYS A 16 2.67 7.61 16.92
C CYS A 16 1.93 7.14 15.66
N GLY A 17 1.47 8.08 14.84
CA GLY A 17 0.99 7.79 13.50
C GLY A 17 2.19 7.53 12.60
N GLN A 18 2.84 6.37 12.72
CA GLN A 18 3.71 5.93 11.63
C GLN A 18 2.77 5.61 10.47
N ALA A 19 2.80 6.45 9.43
CA ALA A 19 2.17 6.12 8.17
C ALA A 19 2.88 4.88 7.64
N ASP A 20 2.18 3.74 7.61
CA ASP A 20 2.69 2.51 7.06
C ASP A 20 2.93 2.72 5.56
N TYR A 21 4.19 2.81 5.17
CA TYR A 21 4.61 2.76 3.79
C TYR A 21 5.51 1.55 3.56
N SER A 22 5.38 0.93 2.40
CA SER A 22 6.29 -0.12 1.95
C SER A 22 6.75 0.16 0.53
N THR A 23 8.05 0.04 0.33
CA THR A 23 8.68 0.24 -0.99
C THR A 23 9.11 -1.11 -1.54
N TRP A 24 8.99 -1.27 -2.85
CA TRP A 24 9.29 -2.51 -3.55
C TRP A 24 10.05 -2.21 -4.84
N ASN A 25 10.99 -3.08 -5.18
CA ASN A 25 11.62 -3.09 -6.49
C ASN A 25 10.86 -4.06 -7.39
N CYS A 26 10.24 -3.56 -8.45
CA CYS A 26 9.48 -4.36 -9.40
C CYS A 26 10.23 -4.47 -10.73
N TYR A 27 10.33 -5.68 -11.26
CA TYR A 27 10.98 -5.98 -12.52
C TYR A 27 9.95 -6.55 -13.48
N ALA A 28 9.80 -5.96 -14.66
CA ALA A 28 8.87 -6.45 -15.66
C ALA A 28 9.34 -7.80 -16.21
N ASP A 29 8.46 -8.80 -16.26
CA ASP A 29 8.84 -10.14 -16.77
C ASP A 29 9.32 -10.10 -18.23
N SER A 30 8.74 -9.20 -19.04
CA SER A 30 9.16 -9.05 -20.44
C SER A 30 10.50 -8.32 -20.62
N GLN A 31 10.95 -7.56 -19.61
CA GLN A 31 12.13 -6.68 -19.65
C GLN A 31 12.76 -6.64 -18.26
N SER A 32 13.40 -7.74 -17.87
CA SER A 32 13.97 -7.94 -16.51
C SER A 32 14.98 -6.86 -16.10
N ASP A 33 15.63 -6.20 -17.07
CA ASP A 33 16.65 -5.17 -16.82
C ASP A 33 16.02 -3.82 -16.44
N ARG A 34 14.70 -3.65 -16.61
CA ARG A 34 13.97 -2.44 -16.25
C ARG A 34 13.29 -2.58 -14.90
N LYS A 35 13.98 -2.06 -13.90
CA LYS A 35 13.46 -1.85 -12.55
C LYS A 35 12.52 -0.64 -12.51
N VAL A 36 11.34 -0.81 -11.91
CA VAL A 36 10.45 0.27 -11.48
C VAL A 36 10.26 0.18 -9.97
N VAL A 37 10.21 1.34 -9.29
CA VAL A 37 9.93 1.37 -7.85
C VAL A 37 8.43 1.45 -7.65
N MET A 38 7.90 0.57 -6.80
CA MET A 38 6.53 0.63 -6.31
C MET A 38 6.54 1.09 -4.84
N VAL A 39 5.63 2.00 -4.50
CA VAL A 39 5.39 2.45 -3.12
C VAL A 39 3.93 2.21 -2.79
N LEU A 40 3.68 1.40 -1.76
CA LEU A 40 2.40 1.35 -1.08
C LEU A 40 2.45 2.33 0.08
N GLN A 41 1.51 3.25 0.14
CA GLN A 41 1.38 4.21 1.24
C GLN A 41 -0.10 4.43 1.50
N ASP A 42 -0.52 4.27 2.75
CA ASP A 42 -1.92 4.33 3.15
C ASP A 42 -2.77 3.35 2.32
N SER A 43 -3.75 3.86 1.56
CA SER A 43 -4.60 3.09 0.64
C SER A 43 -4.25 3.35 -0.83
N THR A 44 -3.00 3.69 -1.13
CA THR A 44 -2.55 4.03 -2.48
C THR A 44 -1.33 3.20 -2.88
N MET A 45 -1.33 2.73 -4.12
CA MET A 45 -0.16 2.20 -4.83
C MET A 45 0.37 3.25 -5.81
N LYS A 46 1.66 3.54 -5.76
CA LYS A 46 2.37 4.35 -6.77
C LYS A 46 3.38 3.46 -7.48
N ILE A 47 3.36 3.40 -8.81
CA ILE A 47 4.31 2.64 -9.61
C ILE A 47 4.53 3.32 -10.96
N GLY A 48 5.77 3.70 -11.27
CA GLY A 48 6.06 4.59 -12.40
C GLY A 48 5.22 5.87 -12.32
N ASP A 49 4.51 6.20 -13.40
CA ASP A 49 3.60 7.36 -13.46
C ASP A 49 2.17 7.04 -12.99
N GLN A 50 1.90 5.80 -12.55
CA GLN A 50 0.57 5.37 -12.12
C GLN A 50 0.39 5.55 -10.62
N ARG A 51 -0.80 6.04 -10.24
CA ARG A 51 -1.27 6.13 -8.85
C ARG A 51 -2.64 5.50 -8.77
N LEU A 52 -2.76 4.42 -8.00
CA LEU A 52 -3.96 3.59 -7.87
C LEU A 52 -4.42 3.54 -6.42
N THR A 53 -5.71 3.40 -6.24
CA THR A 53 -6.36 3.29 -4.94
C THR A 53 -6.67 1.83 -4.64
N TYR A 54 -6.48 1.44 -3.39
CA TYR A 54 -6.87 0.12 -2.88
C TYR A 54 -8.39 -0.04 -3.02
N CYS A 55 -8.81 -1.15 -3.65
CA CYS A 55 -10.22 -1.45 -3.89
C CYS A 55 -10.74 -2.63 -3.09
N GLY A 56 -9.85 -3.43 -2.49
CA GLY A 56 -10.22 -4.58 -1.67
C GLY A 56 -9.19 -5.70 -1.73
N GLY A 57 -9.43 -6.74 -0.94
CA GLY A 57 -8.63 -7.96 -0.94
C GLY A 57 -9.53 -9.19 -0.99
N LEU A 58 -9.10 -10.21 -1.75
CA LEU A 58 -9.73 -11.53 -1.76
C LEU A 58 -8.65 -12.57 -1.49
N GLY A 59 -8.66 -13.11 -0.26
CA GLY A 59 -7.62 -14.03 0.20
C GLY A 59 -6.25 -13.36 0.20
N LEU A 60 -5.31 -13.89 -0.59
CA LEU A 60 -3.93 -13.40 -0.69
C LEU A 60 -3.75 -12.31 -1.75
N VAL A 61 -4.80 -12.01 -2.52
CA VAL A 61 -4.75 -11.03 -3.63
C VAL A 61 -5.31 -9.70 -3.16
N THR A 62 -4.56 -8.64 -3.43
CA THR A 62 -4.97 -7.26 -3.17
C THR A 62 -5.18 -6.52 -4.49
N TYR A 63 -6.29 -5.81 -4.63
CA TYR A 63 -6.70 -5.17 -5.87
C TYR A 63 -6.58 -3.64 -5.78
N PHE A 64 -6.06 -3.02 -6.84
CA PHE A 64 -5.95 -1.57 -6.95
C PHE A 64 -6.41 -1.09 -8.33
N ASP A 65 -7.06 0.07 -8.36
CA ASP A 65 -7.51 0.71 -9.60
C ASP A 65 -7.53 2.24 -9.44
N ARG A 66 -7.63 2.99 -10.55
CA ARG A 66 -7.82 4.44 -10.52
C ARG A 66 -9.18 4.82 -9.92
N SER A 67 -10.19 3.99 -10.20
CA SER A 67 -11.52 4.06 -9.62
C SER A 67 -12.02 2.63 -9.44
N CYS A 68 -12.43 2.29 -8.22
CA CYS A 68 -12.82 0.92 -7.91
C CYS A 68 -14.05 0.50 -8.71
N LYS A 69 -13.92 -0.66 -9.35
CA LYS A 69 -14.99 -1.30 -10.12
C LYS A 69 -15.93 -2.05 -9.18
N ALA A 70 -17.15 -2.33 -9.65
CA ALA A 70 -18.10 -3.16 -8.93
C ALA A 70 -17.56 -4.60 -8.74
N GLU A 71 -16.97 -5.18 -9.79
CA GLU A 71 -16.24 -6.44 -9.72
C GLU A 71 -14.75 -6.14 -9.51
N ILE A 72 -14.27 -6.33 -8.28
CA ILE A 72 -12.88 -5.97 -7.91
C ILE A 72 -11.83 -6.82 -8.61
N LYS A 73 -12.18 -8.02 -9.09
CA LYS A 73 -11.27 -8.88 -9.86
C LYS A 73 -10.89 -8.29 -11.22
N ASP A 74 -11.73 -7.39 -11.75
CA ASP A 74 -11.48 -6.68 -13.00
C ASP A 74 -10.61 -5.42 -12.80
N SER A 75 -10.07 -5.22 -11.59
CA SER A 75 -9.21 -4.08 -11.27
C SER A 75 -7.93 -4.10 -12.11
N MET A 76 -7.47 -2.90 -12.43
CA MET A 76 -6.26 -2.68 -13.24
C MET A 76 -5.01 -3.33 -12.65
N ALA A 77 -4.88 -3.38 -11.32
CA ALA A 77 -3.73 -3.98 -10.65
C ALA A 77 -4.13 -5.02 -9.62
N GLN A 78 -3.33 -6.09 -9.56
CA GLN A 78 -3.47 -7.19 -8.59
C GLN A 78 -2.10 -7.50 -8.00
N LEU A 79 -1.97 -7.36 -6.69
CA LEU A 79 -0.75 -7.65 -5.94
C LEU A 79 -0.96 -8.92 -5.11
N ILE A 80 -0.03 -9.86 -5.22
CA ILE A 80 0.08 -11.04 -4.35
C ILE A 80 1.40 -10.93 -3.59
N PRO A 81 1.43 -10.27 -2.42
CA PRO A 81 2.67 -9.98 -1.71
C PRO A 81 3.48 -11.23 -1.37
N SER A 82 2.80 -12.32 -1.00
CA SER A 82 3.42 -13.60 -0.63
C SER A 82 4.15 -14.28 -1.79
N GLN A 83 3.82 -13.94 -3.04
CA GLN A 83 4.43 -14.48 -4.25
C GLN A 83 5.38 -13.48 -4.92
N SER A 84 5.56 -12.29 -4.34
CA SER A 84 6.33 -11.21 -4.99
C SER A 84 5.82 -10.90 -6.40
N LEU A 85 4.50 -11.01 -6.63
CA LEU A 85 3.90 -10.87 -7.96
C LEU A 85 2.94 -9.68 -8.00
N LEU A 86 3.12 -8.81 -8.98
CA LEU A 86 2.21 -7.73 -9.33
C LEU A 86 1.78 -7.88 -10.79
N SER A 87 0.48 -8.02 -11.02
CA SER A 87 -0.12 -7.84 -12.34
C SER A 87 -0.63 -6.42 -12.46
N LEU A 88 -0.26 -5.71 -13.52
CA LEU A 88 -0.65 -4.34 -13.78
C LEU A 88 -1.05 -4.22 -15.25
N ASP A 89 -2.32 -3.89 -15.51
CA ASP A 89 -2.95 -3.99 -16.82
C ASP A 89 -2.78 -5.40 -17.42
N LYS A 90 -1.90 -5.53 -18.42
CA LYS A 90 -1.56 -6.80 -19.10
C LYS A 90 -0.12 -7.25 -18.84
N GLN A 91 0.58 -6.56 -17.95
CA GLN A 91 1.99 -6.75 -17.67
C GLN A 91 2.17 -7.38 -16.29
N GLN A 92 3.08 -8.36 -16.20
CA GLN A 92 3.48 -8.96 -14.93
C GLN A 92 4.82 -8.41 -14.47
N TYR A 93 4.94 -8.23 -13.16
CA TYR A 93 6.13 -7.77 -12.48
C TYR A 93 6.45 -8.69 -11.31
N ARG A 94 7.73 -9.02 -11.18
CA ARG A 94 8.29 -9.59 -9.96
C ARG A 94 8.72 -8.46 -9.03
N CYS A 95 8.06 -8.32 -7.88
CA CYS A 95 8.26 -7.24 -6.93
C CYS A 95 8.87 -7.72 -5.62
N GLU A 96 10.05 -7.22 -5.28
CA GLU A 96 10.78 -7.55 -4.05
C GLU A 96 10.68 -6.39 -3.07
N LYS A 97 10.19 -6.66 -1.86
CA LYS A 97 10.07 -5.64 -0.80
C LYS A 97 11.46 -5.15 -0.38
N LEU A 98 11.63 -3.84 -0.24
CA LEU A 98 12.82 -3.18 0.31
C LEU A 98 12.80 -3.13 1.84
#